data_AF-A0AAI9F386-F1
#
_entry.id   AF-A0AAI9F386-F1
#
_cell.length_a   1.000
_cell.length_b   1.000
_cell.length_c   1.000
_cell.angle_alpha   90.00
_cell.angle_beta   90.00
_cell.angle_gamma   90.00
#
_symmetry.space_group_name_H-M   'P 1'
#
loop_
_entity.id
_entity.type
_entity.pdbx_description
1 polymer ?
#
loop_
_entity_poly.entity_id
_entity_poly.type
_entity_poly.pdbx_seq_one_letter_code
_entity_poly.pdbx_strand_id
1 'polypeptide(L)'
;MKIVITSNGEFIGSKFCPHFEECKYLIVYDTKTKLYGARKSPSFNTKNILTLTKFLKQIYIKNIITGKKINDKFFKVFIPTKKDITVEEAIIDFLESYNF
;
A
#
# COMPACT_ATOMS: atom_id res chain seq x y z
N MET A 1 1.42 -4.02 -13.27
CA MET A 1 1.46 -2.63 -12.75
C MET A 1 1.90 -2.76 -11.31
N LYS A 2 2.78 -1.89 -10.82
CA LYS A 2 3.20 -1.95 -9.41
C LYS A 2 2.24 -1.15 -8.53
N ILE A 3 1.76 -1.81 -7.48
CA ILE A 3 0.95 -1.22 -6.42
C ILE A 3 1.70 -1.40 -5.08
N VAL A 4 1.60 -0.42 -4.20
CA VAL A 4 2.05 -0.55 -2.80
C VAL A 4 0.83 -0.67 -1.91
N ILE A 5 0.85 -1.64 -0.99
CA ILE A 5 -0.19 -1.87 -0.01
C ILE A 5 0.42 -1.76 1.38
N THR A 6 -0.26 -1.04 2.27
CA THR A 6 0.14 -0.92 3.67
C THR A 6 -0.22 -2.16 4.47
N SER A 7 0.74 -2.67 5.25
CA SER A 7 0.62 -3.96 5.94
C SER A 7 1.17 -3.95 7.36
N ASN A 8 0.57 -4.75 8.23
CA ASN A 8 1.08 -5.05 9.57
C ASN A 8 2.12 -6.18 9.58
N GLY A 9 2.27 -6.92 8.48
CA GLY A 9 3.23 -8.03 8.35
C GLY A 9 3.86 -8.14 6.96
N GLU A 10 4.80 -9.07 6.80
CA GLU A 10 5.59 -9.24 5.57
C GLU A 10 4.88 -10.07 4.50
N PHE A 11 3.81 -10.77 4.86
CA PHE A 11 3.11 -11.69 3.97
C PHE A 11 1.82 -11.08 3.43
N ILE A 12 1.38 -11.51 2.25
CA ILE A 12 0.10 -11.07 1.66
C ILE A 12 -1.13 -11.50 2.50
N GLY A 13 -1.02 -12.58 3.27
CA GLY A 13 -2.03 -12.98 4.26
C GLY A 13 -2.00 -12.17 5.56
N SER A 14 -1.08 -11.20 5.70
CA SER A 14 -1.01 -10.34 6.87
C SER A 14 -2.18 -9.36 6.90
N LYS A 15 -2.52 -8.89 8.09
CA LYS A 15 -3.55 -7.87 8.28
C LYS A 15 -3.18 -6.57 7.55
N PHE A 16 -4.13 -6.03 6.78
CA PHE A 16 -4.04 -4.72 6.17
C PHE A 16 -3.88 -3.64 7.25
N CYS A 17 -3.04 -2.64 6.97
CA CYS A 17 -2.82 -1.52 7.87
C CYS A 17 -3.46 -0.24 7.29
N PRO A 18 -4.49 0.34 7.93
CA PRO A 18 -5.15 1.54 7.40
C PRO A 18 -4.39 2.85 7.65
N HIS A 19 -3.38 2.84 8.54
CA HIS A 19 -2.68 4.04 9.00
C HIS A 19 -1.37 4.26 8.24
N PHE A 20 -1.45 4.80 7.02
CA PHE A 20 -0.36 4.90 6.03
C PHE A 20 1.07 5.03 6.60
N GLU A 21 1.34 6.11 7.33
CA GLU A 21 2.66 6.44 7.88
C GLU A 21 3.08 5.59 9.09
N GLU A 22 2.13 4.92 9.74
CA GLU A 22 2.30 4.11 10.96
C GLU A 22 2.46 2.61 10.66
N CYS A 23 2.33 2.20 9.40
CA CYS A 23 2.40 0.80 9.02
C CYS A 23 3.83 0.28 9.01
N LYS A 24 4.04 -0.91 9.58
CA LYS A 24 5.38 -1.52 9.69
C LYS A 24 5.93 -1.97 8.35
N TYR A 25 5.07 -2.44 7.45
CA TYR A 25 5.45 -2.99 6.17
C TYR A 25 4.69 -2.36 5.01
N LEU A 26 5.35 -2.37 3.86
CA LEU A 26 4.82 -2.05 2.55
C LEU A 26 4.96 -3.29 1.68
N ILE A 27 3.84 -3.79 1.18
CA ILE A 27 3.82 -4.87 0.19
C ILE A 27 3.83 -4.23 -1.19
N VAL A 28 4.86 -4.52 -1.98
CA VAL A 28 4.95 -4.10 -3.38
C VAL A 28 4.48 -5.28 -4.22
N TYR A 29 3.31 -5.16 -4.85
CA TYR A 29 2.72 -6.20 -5.69
C TYR A 29 2.75 -5.77 -7.16
N ASP A 30 3.15 -6.68 -8.06
CA ASP A 30 3.04 -6.46 -9.51
C ASP A 30 1.85 -7.22 -10.08
N THR A 31 0.83 -6.47 -10.51
CA THR A 31 -0.40 -7.03 -11.06
C THR A 31 -0.21 -7.83 -12.36
N LYS A 32 0.93 -7.69 -13.06
CA LYS A 32 1.21 -8.45 -14.29
C LYS A 32 1.77 -9.84 -13.98
N THR A 33 2.79 -9.90 -13.12
CA THR A 33 3.49 -11.15 -12.79
C THR A 33 2.91 -11.86 -11.58
N LYS A 34 2.04 -11.19 -10.82
CA LYS A 34 1.46 -11.64 -9.54
C LYS A 34 2.50 -11.88 -8.43
N LEU A 35 3.73 -11.42 -8.64
CA LEU A 35 4.80 -11.48 -7.65
C LEU A 35 4.68 -10.30 -6.69
N TYR A 36 5.09 -10.52 -5.44
CA TYR A 36 5.20 -9.47 -4.44
C TYR A 36 6.54 -9.51 -3.72
N GLY A 37 6.90 -8.35 -3.16
CA GLY A 37 7.99 -8.24 -2.19
C GLY A 37 7.56 -7.36 -1.02
N ALA A 38 8.01 -7.70 0.18
CA ALA A 38 7.78 -6.89 1.37
C ALA A 38 8.98 -5.98 1.64
N ARG A 39 8.70 -4.77 2.12
CA ARG A 39 9.71 -3.86 2.65
C ARG A 39 9.25 -3.27 3.97
N LYS A 40 10.18 -3.04 4.89
CA LYS A 40 9.92 -2.23 6.08
C LYS A 40 9.62 -0.80 5.65
N SER A 41 8.58 -0.20 6.23
CA SER A 41 8.24 1.19 5.95
C SER A 41 9.31 2.13 6.54
N PRO A 42 9.86 3.07 5.76
CA PRO A 42 10.82 4.05 6.27
C PRO A 42 10.19 5.05 7.26
N SER A 43 8.85 5.15 7.31
CA SER A 43 8.16 6.03 8.24
C SER A 43 7.72 5.34 9.52
N PHE A 44 7.84 4.01 9.67
CA PHE A 44 7.26 3.29 10.80
C PHE A 44 7.66 3.86 12.16
N ASN A 45 8.95 4.15 12.34
CA ASN A 45 9.48 4.69 13.60
C ASN A 45 9.17 6.18 13.80
N THR A 46 9.15 6.95 12.72
CA THR A 46 9.02 8.42 12.78
C THR A 46 7.58 8.91 12.64
N LYS A 47 6.69 8.06 12.14
CA LYS A 47 5.31 8.36 11.73
C LYS A 47 5.23 9.56 10.77
N ASN A 48 6.31 9.82 10.03
CA ASN A 48 6.41 10.99 9.17
C ASN A 48 5.96 10.64 7.74
N ILE A 49 4.78 11.14 7.37
CA ILE A 49 4.20 10.95 6.03
C ILE A 49 5.12 11.45 4.90
N LEU A 50 5.86 12.55 5.10
CA LEU A 50 6.77 13.10 4.07
C LEU A 50 7.95 12.16 3.79
N THR A 51 8.40 11.40 4.79
CA THR A 51 9.45 10.40 4.62
C THR A 51 8.96 9.26 3.72
N LEU A 52 7.75 8.77 3.98
CA LEU A 52 7.15 7.69 3.19
C LEU A 52 6.84 8.14 1.76
N THR A 53 6.25 9.32 1.56
CA THR A 53 5.92 9.82 0.22
C THR A 53 7.18 10.12 -0.60
N LYS A 54 8.24 10.68 0.01
CA LYS A 54 9.53 10.87 -0.66
C LYS A 54 10.13 9.54 -1.13
N PHE A 55 10.11 8.52 -0.26
CA PHE A 55 10.59 7.18 -0.61
C PHE A 55 9.81 6.58 -1.79
N LEU A 56 8.47 6.60 -1.75
CA LEU A 56 7.63 6.04 -2.81
C LEU A 56 7.84 6.74 -4.16
N LYS A 57 8.07 8.07 -4.15
CA LYS A 57 8.44 8.83 -5.35
C LYS A 57 9.78 8.41 -5.93
N GLN A 58 10.80 8.19 -5.09
CA GLN A 58 12.12 7.75 -5.53
C GLN A 58 12.11 6.36 -6.19
N ILE A 59 11.22 5.46 -5.75
CA ILE A 59 11.03 4.14 -6.36
C ILE A 59 9.94 4.11 -7.44
N TYR A 60 9.47 5.28 -7.90
CA TYR A 60 8.48 5.46 -8.97
C TYR A 60 7.14 4.72 -8.75
N ILE A 61 6.72 4.54 -7.49
CA ILE A 61 5.42 3.93 -7.18
C ILE A 61 4.33 5.01 -7.20
N LYS A 62 3.38 4.86 -8.13
CA LYS A 62 2.24 5.78 -8.27
C LYS A 62 0.96 5.27 -7.61
N ASN A 63 0.73 3.95 -7.60
CA ASN A 63 -0.53 3.36 -7.14
C ASN A 63 -0.37 2.84 -5.71
N ILE A 64 -1.26 3.27 -4.82
CA ILE A 64 -1.18 2.94 -3.39
C ILE A 64 -2.55 2.48 -2.90
N ILE A 65 -2.57 1.36 -2.17
CA ILE A 65 -3.71 0.89 -1.40
C ILE A 65 -3.43 1.19 0.07
N THR A 66 -4.25 2.05 0.68
CA THR A 66 -4.10 2.49 2.08
C THR A 66 -5.44 2.94 2.68
N GLY A 67 -5.52 3.12 3.99
CA GLY A 67 -6.75 3.51 4.67
C GLY A 67 -6.99 5.03 4.77
N LYS A 68 -6.06 5.86 4.29
CA LYS A 68 -6.11 7.33 4.36
C LYS A 68 -5.81 7.96 2.99
N LYS A 69 -6.43 9.10 2.70
CA LYS A 69 -6.07 9.91 1.51
C LYS A 69 -4.66 10.49 1.66
N ILE A 70 -3.95 10.62 0.55
CA ILE A 70 -2.64 11.29 0.46
C ILE A 70 -2.80 12.51 -0.44
N ASN A 71 -2.59 13.71 0.11
CA ASN A 71 -2.76 14.97 -0.60
C ASN A 71 -1.55 15.27 -1.50
N ASP A 72 -1.33 14.46 -2.53
CA ASP A 72 -0.21 14.59 -3.45
C ASP A 72 -0.61 14.08 -4.84
N LYS A 73 -0.56 14.96 -5.85
CA LYS A 73 -1.03 14.68 -7.22
C LYS A 73 -0.26 13.55 -7.91
N PHE A 74 0.91 13.16 -7.38
CA PHE A 74 1.69 12.06 -7.93
C PHE A 74 1.05 10.69 -7.65
N PHE A 75 0.31 10.55 -6.55
CA PHE A 75 -0.24 9.26 -6.13
C PHE A 75 -1.69 9.06 -6.58
N LYS A 76 -1.96 7.84 -7.03
CA LYS A 76 -3.30 7.29 -7.21
C LYS A 76 -3.59 6.42 -5.99
N VAL A 77 -4.40 6.95 -5.08
CA VAL A 77 -4.75 6.27 -3.83
C VAL A 77 -6.07 5.54 -4.00
N PHE A 78 -6.07 4.25 -3.71
CA PHE A 78 -7.24 3.43 -3.52
C PHE A 78 -7.43 3.17 -2.02
N ILE A 79 -8.67 3.30 -1.55
CA ILE A 79 -9.05 3.02 -0.16
C ILE A 79 -9.99 1.82 -0.20
N PRO A 80 -9.59 0.67 0.36
CA PRO A 80 -10.46 -0.51 0.39
C PRO A 80 -11.80 -0.25 1.06
N THR A 81 -12.84 -0.91 0.57
CA THR A 81 -14.21 -0.83 1.09
C THR A 81 -14.29 -1.34 2.53
N LYS A 82 -13.57 -2.42 2.83
CA LYS A 82 -13.41 -3.00 4.17
C LYS A 82 -12.01 -2.72 4.71
N LYS A 83 -11.90 -2.40 6.01
CA LYS A 83 -10.61 -2.10 6.66
C LYS A 83 -10.07 -3.23 7.53
N ASP A 84 -10.94 -4.13 7.98
CA ASP A 84 -10.54 -5.31 8.75
C ASP A 84 -10.43 -6.52 7.82
N ILE A 85 -9.37 -6.49 7.00
CA ILE A 85 -9.09 -7.47 5.95
C ILE A 85 -7.59 -7.77 5.90
N THR A 86 -7.23 -8.79 5.15
CA THR A 86 -5.86 -9.10 4.76
C THR A 86 -5.37 -8.19 3.63
N VAL A 87 -4.06 -8.15 3.41
CA VAL A 87 -3.48 -7.48 2.24
C VAL A 87 -3.98 -8.10 0.94
N GLU A 88 -4.14 -9.43 0.90
CA GLU A 88 -4.68 -10.15 -0.26
C GLU A 88 -6.08 -9.67 -0.63
N GLU A 89 -6.99 -9.63 0.33
CA GLU A 89 -8.35 -9.13 0.13
C GLU A 89 -8.37 -7.66 -0.31
N ALA A 90 -7.45 -6.83 0.20
CA ALA A 90 -7.33 -5.44 -0.23
C ALA A 90 -6.88 -5.31 -1.69
N ILE A 91 -6.03 -6.24 -2.17
CA ILE A 91 -5.62 -6.31 -3.58
C ILE A 91 -6.79 -6.77 -4.45
N ILE A 92 -7.56 -7.76 -4.01
CA ILE A 92 -8.75 -8.25 -4.73
C ILE A 92 -9.77 -7.11 -4.90
N ASP A 93 -10.11 -6.40 -3.82
CA ASP A 93 -11.04 -5.26 -3.84
C ASP A 93 -10.59 -4.17 -4.83
N PHE A 94 -9.27 -3.90 -4.89
CA PHE A 94 -8.70 -2.99 -5.88
C PHE A 94 -8.85 -3.49 -7.32
N LEU A 95 -8.55 -4.77 -7.58
CA LEU A 95 -8.62 -5.35 -8.93
C LEU A 95 -10.05 -5.44 -9.45
N GLU A 96 -11.00 -5.77 -8.59
CA GLU A 96 -12.44 -5.79 -8.92
C GLU A 96 -12.93 -4.38 -9.26
N SER A 97 -12.51 -3.37 -8.50
CA SER A 97 -12.86 -1.96 -8.75
C SER A 97 -12.24 -1.38 -10.02
N TYR A 98 -11.19 -2.00 -10.57
CA TYR A 98 -10.47 -1.51 -11.75
C TYR A 98 -10.93 -2.15 -13.08
N ASN A 99 -11.69 -3.25 -13.00
CA ASN A 99 -12.19 -4.01 -14.15
C ASN A 99 -13.64 -3.64 -14.53
N PHE A 100 -14.17 -2.55 -14.00
CA PHE A 100 -15.41 -1.88 -14.40
C PHE A 100 -15.11 -0.47 -14.90
#